data_AF-A0A940EBU9-F1
#
_entry.id   AF-A0A940EBU9-F1
#
_cell.length_a   1.000
_cell.length_b   1.000
_cell.length_c   1.000
_cell.angle_alpha   90.00
_cell.angle_beta   90.00
_cell.angle_gamma   90.00
#
_symmetry.space_group_name_H-M   'P 1'
#
loop_
_entity.id
_entity.type
_entity.pdbx_description
1 polymer ?
#
loop_
_entity_poly.entity_id
_entity_poly.type
_entity_poly.pdbx_seq_one_letter_code
_entity_poly.pdbx_strand_id
1 'polypeptide(L)'
;MEAIMLTATLIAVVSSIIAVRIAILALGVARQSFLSADKAHERDVRLQARSALADVQGSYQKLASDCDLNLEKWRQHELGKGLMIGSNPFEPTKEEQETSALRTQGARLLRSVDERFQSIDLMNLDDLESGIPEIRQTAASIDALARRLREPNEAFNGGWR
;
A
#
# COMPACT_ATOMS: atom_id res chain seq x y z
N MET A 1 -67.04 37.31 5.79
CA MET A 1 -65.66 37.34 6.31
C MET A 1 -65.22 35.99 6.88
N GLU A 2 -66.07 35.28 7.64
CA GLU A 2 -65.71 33.99 8.28
C GLU A 2 -65.31 32.87 7.30
N ALA A 3 -66.02 32.72 6.17
CA ALA A 3 -65.72 31.69 5.18
C ALA A 3 -64.31 31.83 4.55
N ILE A 4 -63.83 33.07 4.37
CA ILE A 4 -62.50 33.36 3.79
C ILE A 4 -61.39 33.00 4.79
N MET A 5 -61.60 33.29 6.09
CA MET A 5 -60.67 32.87 7.15
C MET A 5 -60.56 31.35 7.27
N LEU A 6 -61.69 30.63 7.15
CA LEU A 6 -61.74 29.17 7.18
C LEU A 6 -60.99 28.54 5.98
N THR A 7 -61.14 29.10 4.79
CA THR A 7 -60.38 28.64 3.61
C THR A 7 -58.89 28.90 3.76
N ALA A 8 -58.49 30.06 4.30
CA ALA A 8 -57.08 30.39 4.49
C ALA A 8 -56.40 29.49 5.54
N THR A 9 -57.09 29.19 6.64
CA THR A 9 -56.60 28.26 7.66
C THR A 9 -56.49 26.83 7.14
N LEU A 10 -57.46 26.36 6.35
CA LEU A 10 -57.40 25.04 5.73
C LEU A 10 -56.20 24.91 4.77
N ILE A 11 -55.97 25.93 3.93
CA ILE A 11 -54.82 25.96 3.00
C ILE A 11 -53.50 25.93 3.78
N ALA A 12 -53.40 26.69 4.88
CA ALA A 12 -52.19 26.71 5.72
C ALA A 12 -51.92 25.35 6.38
N VAL A 13 -52.96 24.67 6.88
CA VAL A 13 -52.86 23.32 7.47
C VAL A 13 -52.45 22.28 6.43
N VAL A 14 -53.05 22.31 5.24
CA VAL A 14 -52.66 21.38 4.15
C VAL A 14 -51.23 21.64 3.71
N SER A 15 -50.83 22.91 3.58
CA SER A 15 -49.47 23.30 3.21
C SER A 15 -48.43 22.86 4.24
N SER A 16 -48.75 22.95 5.55
CA SER A 16 -47.85 22.49 6.60
C SER A 16 -47.70 20.96 6.61
N ILE A 17 -48.79 20.22 6.38
CA ILE A 17 -48.76 18.76 6.26
C ILE A 17 -47.88 18.33 5.07
N ILE A 18 -48.04 19.00 3.91
CA ILE A 18 -47.21 18.73 2.73
C ILE A 18 -45.74 19.04 3.03
N ALA A 19 -45.44 20.18 3.65
CA ALA A 19 -44.08 20.56 4.02
C ALA A 19 -43.43 19.53 4.96
N VAL A 20 -44.17 19.06 5.97
CA VAL A 20 -43.71 18.00 6.89
C VAL A 20 -43.45 16.69 6.14
N ARG A 21 -44.32 16.30 5.20
CA ARG A 21 -44.11 15.10 4.38
C ARG A 21 -42.86 15.21 3.51
N ILE A 22 -42.63 16.36 2.89
CA ILE A 22 -41.42 16.60 2.09
C ILE A 22 -40.18 16.53 2.99
N ALA A 23 -40.20 17.13 4.18
CA ALA A 23 -39.09 17.08 5.13
C ALA A 23 -38.75 15.64 5.57
N ILE A 24 -39.75 14.80 5.81
CA ILE A 24 -39.56 13.39 6.16
C ILE A 24 -38.91 12.62 4.99
N LEU A 25 -39.38 12.84 3.76
CA LEU A 25 -38.80 12.21 2.57
C LEU A 25 -37.36 12.65 2.35
N ALA A 26 -37.09 13.95 2.49
CA ALA A 26 -35.74 14.50 2.38
C ALA A 26 -34.79 13.89 3.43
N LEU A 27 -35.24 13.74 4.68
CA LEU A 27 -34.46 13.08 5.73
C LEU A 27 -34.20 11.59 5.42
N GLY A 28 -35.19 10.90 4.88
CA GLY A 28 -35.06 9.50 4.45
C GLY A 28 -34.01 9.32 3.34
N VAL A 29 -34.05 10.19 2.32
CA VAL A 29 -33.06 10.20 1.23
C VAL A 29 -31.68 10.55 1.77
N ALA A 30 -31.55 11.57 2.61
CA ALA A 30 -30.28 11.97 3.20
C ALA A 30 -29.64 10.82 4.00
N ARG A 31 -30.44 10.09 4.79
CA ARG A 31 -29.96 8.94 5.57
C ARG A 31 -29.50 7.79 4.67
N GLN A 32 -30.24 7.48 3.60
CA GLN A 32 -29.85 6.45 2.65
C GLN A 32 -28.55 6.83 1.91
N SER A 33 -28.42 8.09 1.50
CA SER A 33 -27.20 8.60 0.87
C SER A 33 -26.01 8.51 1.82
N PHE A 34 -26.18 8.87 3.10
CA PHE A 34 -25.13 8.76 4.11
C PHE A 34 -24.65 7.31 4.29
N LEU A 35 -25.57 6.37 4.48
CA LEU A 35 -25.24 4.94 4.64
C LEU A 35 -24.59 4.34 3.38
N SER A 36 -24.96 4.85 2.20
CA SER A 36 -24.37 4.40 0.93
C SER A 36 -22.96 4.96 0.75
N ALA A 37 -22.73 6.22 1.14
CA ALA A 37 -21.42 6.86 1.13
C ALA A 37 -20.45 6.19 2.11
N ASP A 38 -20.92 5.86 3.31
CA ASP A 38 -20.14 5.16 4.34
C ASP A 38 -19.65 3.79 3.85
N LYS A 39 -20.54 2.98 3.28
CA LYS A 39 -20.16 1.70 2.64
C LYS A 39 -19.25 1.85 1.43
N ALA A 40 -19.39 2.94 0.67
CA ALA A 40 -18.52 3.20 -0.47
C ALA A 40 -17.10 3.57 0.00
N HIS A 41 -17.01 4.40 1.03
CA HIS A 41 -15.76 4.77 1.68
C HIS A 41 -15.05 3.55 2.30
N GLU A 42 -15.78 2.73 3.04
CA GLU A 42 -15.27 1.49 3.62
C GLU A 42 -14.66 0.54 2.56
N ARG A 43 -15.31 0.45 1.39
CA ARG A 43 -14.79 -0.34 0.26
C ARG A 43 -13.54 0.30 -0.36
N ASP A 44 -13.53 1.62 -0.51
CA ASP A 44 -12.41 2.34 -1.09
C ASP A 44 -11.15 2.17 -0.25
N VAL A 45 -11.24 2.36 1.07
CA VAL A 45 -10.10 2.16 1.98
C VAL A 45 -9.55 0.73 1.89
N ARG A 46 -10.43 -0.29 1.87
CA ARG A 46 -9.98 -1.68 1.69
C ARG A 46 -9.31 -1.92 0.35
N LEU A 47 -9.80 -1.34 -0.73
CA LEU A 47 -9.15 -1.40 -2.03
C LEU A 47 -7.78 -0.72 -2.02
N GLN A 48 -7.68 0.46 -1.39
CA GLN A 48 -6.40 1.16 -1.23
C GLN A 48 -5.38 0.35 -0.43
N ALA A 49 -5.80 -0.30 0.65
CA ALA A 49 -4.92 -1.16 1.45
C ALA A 49 -4.43 -2.37 0.64
N ARG A 50 -5.32 -3.05 -0.09
CA ARG A 50 -4.96 -4.16 -0.97
C ARG A 50 -4.01 -3.73 -2.08
N SER A 51 -4.25 -2.57 -2.69
CA SER A 51 -3.34 -2.00 -3.68
C SER A 51 -1.96 -1.73 -3.08
N ALA A 52 -1.91 -1.14 -1.88
CA ALA A 52 -0.64 -0.87 -1.21
C ALA A 52 0.11 -2.17 -0.87
N LEU A 53 -0.58 -3.24 -0.46
CA LEU A 53 0.05 -4.56 -0.26
C LEU A 53 0.63 -5.12 -1.56
N ALA A 54 -0.12 -5.00 -2.66
CA ALA A 54 0.36 -5.43 -3.97
C ALA A 54 1.61 -4.65 -4.40
N ASP A 55 1.68 -3.35 -4.08
CA ASP A 55 2.88 -2.54 -4.33
C ASP A 55 4.09 -3.07 -3.53
N VAL A 56 3.93 -3.39 -2.24
CA VAL A 56 4.99 -4.00 -1.42
C VAL A 56 5.47 -5.33 -2.02
N GLN A 57 4.54 -6.19 -2.43
CA GLN A 57 4.86 -7.47 -3.07
C GLN A 57 5.61 -7.25 -4.40
N GLY A 58 5.18 -6.30 -5.22
CA GLY A 58 5.83 -5.93 -6.47
C GLY A 58 7.25 -5.40 -6.25
N SER A 59 7.43 -4.48 -5.29
CA SER A 59 8.74 -3.97 -4.89
C SER A 59 9.67 -5.09 -4.41
N TYR A 60 9.15 -6.05 -3.64
CA TYR A 60 9.94 -7.20 -3.20
C TYR A 60 10.33 -8.13 -4.34
N GLN A 61 9.40 -8.45 -5.24
CA GLN A 61 9.70 -9.27 -6.43
C GLN A 61 10.78 -8.61 -7.28
N LYS A 62 10.71 -7.29 -7.46
CA LYS A 62 11.73 -6.52 -8.15
C LYS A 62 13.08 -6.58 -7.43
N LEU A 63 13.13 -6.33 -6.11
CA LEU A 63 14.36 -6.46 -5.32
C LEU A 63 14.97 -7.85 -5.45
N ALA A 64 14.16 -8.91 -5.36
CA ALA A 64 14.64 -10.29 -5.49
C ALA A 64 15.24 -10.55 -6.89
N SER A 65 14.58 -10.08 -7.94
CA SER A 65 15.10 -10.15 -9.31
C SER A 65 16.41 -9.35 -9.47
N ASP A 66 16.47 -8.14 -8.91
CA ASP A 66 17.65 -7.27 -8.99
C ASP A 66 18.84 -7.90 -8.22
N CYS A 67 18.58 -8.52 -7.07
CA CYS A 67 19.57 -9.32 -6.33
C CYS A 67 20.10 -10.47 -7.20
N ASP A 68 19.22 -11.27 -7.81
CA ASP A 68 19.62 -12.42 -8.62
C ASP A 68 20.45 -11.98 -9.85
N LEU A 69 20.05 -10.88 -10.52
CA LEU A 69 20.81 -10.28 -11.61
C LEU A 69 22.17 -9.72 -11.15
N ASN A 70 22.22 -9.11 -9.96
CA ASN A 70 23.46 -8.55 -9.41
C ASN A 70 24.47 -9.67 -9.12
N LEU A 71 24.03 -10.76 -8.50
CA LEU A 71 24.88 -11.93 -8.23
C LEU A 71 25.42 -12.55 -9.52
N GLU A 72 24.58 -12.66 -10.55
CA GLU A 72 25.02 -13.20 -11.84
C GLU A 72 26.08 -12.30 -12.50
N LYS A 73 25.91 -10.97 -12.45
CA LYS A 73 26.93 -10.02 -12.92
C LYS A 73 28.25 -10.17 -12.18
N TRP A 74 28.22 -10.35 -10.85
CA TRP A 74 29.41 -10.57 -10.04
C TRP A 74 30.12 -11.89 -10.41
N ARG A 75 29.38 -12.99 -10.55
CA ARG A 75 29.93 -14.29 -10.98
C ARG A 75 30.56 -14.23 -12.35
N GLN A 76 29.89 -13.60 -13.33
CA GLN A 76 30.44 -13.43 -14.68
C GLN A 76 31.72 -12.59 -14.67
N HIS A 77 31.76 -11.55 -13.86
CA HIS A 77 32.93 -10.69 -13.71
C HIS A 77 34.12 -11.42 -13.05
N GLU A 78 33.87 -12.26 -12.04
CA GLU A 78 34.91 -13.11 -11.41
C GLU A 78 35.47 -14.16 -12.38
N LEU A 79 34.59 -14.83 -13.13
CA LEU A 79 34.97 -15.76 -14.20
C LEU A 79 35.80 -15.08 -15.29
N GLY A 80 35.39 -13.88 -15.73
CA GLY A 80 36.06 -13.11 -16.77
C GLY A 80 37.44 -12.58 -16.37
N LYS A 81 37.67 -12.32 -15.07
CA LYS A 81 38.98 -11.89 -14.55
C LYS A 81 39.96 -13.04 -14.31
N GLY A 82 39.58 -14.30 -14.60
CA GLY A 82 40.42 -15.47 -14.32
C GLY A 82 40.73 -15.63 -12.83
N LEU A 83 39.92 -15.02 -11.96
CA LEU A 83 40.14 -14.90 -10.53
C LEU A 83 39.67 -16.19 -9.83
N MET A 84 40.20 -17.34 -10.27
CA MET A 84 40.16 -18.60 -9.53
C MET A 84 41.21 -18.57 -8.39
N ILE A 85 41.29 -17.45 -7.66
CA ILE A 85 42.34 -17.25 -6.66
C ILE A 85 41.79 -17.65 -5.29
N GLY A 86 42.03 -18.92 -4.95
CA GLY A 86 42.38 -19.36 -3.58
C GLY A 86 41.34 -19.24 -2.48
N SER A 87 40.13 -18.76 -2.77
CA SER A 87 39.05 -18.69 -1.79
C SER A 87 38.23 -19.98 -1.87
N ASN A 88 37.86 -20.52 -0.71
CA ASN A 88 37.11 -21.76 -0.60
C ASN A 88 35.85 -21.69 -1.49
N PRO A 89 35.62 -22.59 -2.45
CA PRO A 89 34.49 -22.53 -3.39
C PRO A 89 33.11 -22.64 -2.71
N PHE A 90 33.09 -22.90 -1.41
CA PHE A 90 31.89 -22.98 -0.58
C PHE A 90 31.67 -21.73 0.29
N GLU A 91 32.62 -20.80 0.31
CA GLU A 91 32.50 -19.58 1.12
C GLU A 91 31.92 -18.46 0.25
N PRO A 92 30.73 -17.93 0.58
CA PRO A 92 30.09 -16.90 -0.23
C PRO A 92 30.94 -15.63 -0.20
N THR A 93 31.08 -15.00 -1.36
CA THR A 93 31.83 -13.74 -1.48
C THR A 93 31.17 -12.66 -0.62
N LYS A 94 31.91 -11.61 -0.29
CA LYS A 94 31.37 -10.50 0.50
C LYS A 94 30.14 -9.89 -0.17
N GLU A 95 30.18 -9.80 -1.49
CA GLU A 95 29.12 -9.31 -2.35
C GLU A 95 27.91 -10.25 -2.36
N GLU A 96 28.13 -11.57 -2.37
CA GLU A 96 27.08 -12.57 -2.19
C GLU A 96 26.40 -12.45 -0.81
N GLN A 97 27.19 -12.25 0.24
CA GLN A 97 26.67 -12.05 1.60
C GLN A 97 25.88 -10.73 1.72
N GLU A 98 26.38 -9.63 1.17
CA GLU A 98 25.71 -8.32 1.17
C GLU A 98 24.39 -8.37 0.38
N THR A 99 24.39 -8.98 -0.80
CA THR A 99 23.18 -9.13 -1.64
C THR A 99 22.14 -10.03 -0.97
N SER A 100 22.57 -11.13 -0.35
CA SER A 100 21.71 -12.03 0.42
C SER A 100 21.11 -11.33 1.66
N ALA A 101 21.89 -10.48 2.34
CA ALA A 101 21.42 -9.69 3.47
C ALA A 101 20.34 -8.68 3.05
N LEU A 102 20.51 -7.99 1.91
CA LEU A 102 19.51 -7.08 1.35
C LEU A 102 18.21 -7.82 1.00
N ARG A 103 18.31 -8.99 0.34
CA ARG A 103 17.15 -9.83 0.03
C ARG A 103 16.42 -10.28 1.29
N THR A 104 17.17 -10.69 2.32
CA THR A 104 16.62 -11.11 3.62
C THR A 104 15.93 -9.94 4.31
N GLN A 105 16.50 -8.73 4.26
CA GLN A 105 15.88 -7.53 4.81
C GLN A 105 14.56 -7.20 4.10
N GLY A 106 14.53 -7.24 2.76
CA GLY A 106 13.29 -7.06 1.99
C GLY A 106 12.22 -8.11 2.33
N ALA A 107 12.60 -9.37 2.50
CA ALA A 107 11.68 -10.44 2.87
C ALA A 107 11.09 -10.24 4.28
N ARG A 108 11.88 -9.73 5.22
CA ARG A 108 11.39 -9.39 6.58
C ARG A 108 10.38 -8.26 6.55
N LEU A 109 10.63 -7.22 5.74
CA LEU A 109 9.71 -6.10 5.57
C LEU A 109 8.38 -6.56 4.96
N LEU A 110 8.43 -7.38 3.89
CA LEU A 110 7.24 -7.97 3.30
C LEU A 110 6.45 -8.80 4.33
N ARG A 111 7.13 -9.71 5.05
CA ARG A 111 6.48 -10.55 6.06
C ARG A 111 5.82 -9.73 7.16
N SER A 112 6.48 -8.69 7.65
CA SER A 112 5.93 -7.82 8.70
C SER A 112 4.63 -7.14 8.25
N VAL A 113 4.56 -6.73 6.98
CA VAL A 113 3.35 -6.14 6.40
C VAL A 113 2.27 -7.20 6.18
N ASP A 114 2.62 -8.36 5.62
CA ASP A 114 1.66 -9.46 5.42
C ASP A 114 1.06 -9.97 6.73
N GLU A 115 1.87 -10.10 7.80
CA GLU A 115 1.40 -10.50 9.13
C GLU A 115 0.47 -9.46 9.74
N ARG A 116 0.83 -8.17 9.63
CA ARG A 116 0.00 -7.10 10.16
C ARG A 116 -1.33 -7.02 9.42
N PHE A 117 -1.33 -7.12 8.09
CA PHE A 117 -2.51 -6.91 7.24
C PHE A 117 -3.12 -8.19 6.67
N GLN A 118 -2.87 -9.35 7.29
CA GLN A 118 -3.36 -10.65 6.81
C GLN A 118 -4.90 -10.69 6.68
N SER A 119 -5.60 -9.91 7.50
CA SER A 119 -7.07 -9.87 7.58
C SER A 119 -7.63 -8.46 7.31
N ILE A 120 -7.25 -7.83 6.19
CA ILE A 120 -7.78 -6.50 5.77
C ILE A 120 -9.31 -6.43 5.86
N ASP A 121 -10.01 -7.50 5.53
CA ASP A 121 -11.47 -7.52 5.52
C ASP A 121 -12.09 -7.49 6.92
N LEU A 122 -11.33 -7.89 7.95
CA LEU A 122 -11.75 -7.95 9.34
C LEU A 122 -11.17 -6.82 10.20
N MET A 123 -10.26 -6.01 9.65
CA MET A 123 -9.70 -4.86 10.35
C MET A 123 -10.72 -3.75 10.55
N ASN A 124 -10.54 -3.01 11.65
CA ASN A 124 -11.22 -1.74 11.83
C ASN A 124 -10.79 -0.74 10.74
N LEU A 125 -11.72 0.10 10.29
CA LEU A 125 -11.48 1.05 9.23
C LEU A 125 -10.40 2.07 9.62
N ASP A 126 -10.44 2.59 10.85
CA ASP A 126 -9.46 3.56 11.36
C ASP A 126 -8.03 3.00 11.39
N ASP A 127 -7.88 1.73 11.80
CA ASP A 127 -6.59 1.03 11.83
C ASP A 127 -6.06 0.77 10.42
N LEU A 128 -6.97 0.52 9.48
CA LEU A 128 -6.64 0.31 8.07
C LEU A 128 -6.21 1.63 7.41
N GLU A 129 -6.97 2.71 7.61
CA GLU A 129 -6.65 4.05 7.09
C GLU A 129 -5.32 4.56 7.61
N SER A 130 -5.09 4.45 8.92
CA SER A 130 -3.82 4.85 9.54
C SER A 130 -2.67 3.94 9.13
N GLY A 131 -2.94 2.67 8.82
CA GLY A 131 -1.94 1.70 8.37
C GLY A 131 -1.50 1.82 6.91
N ILE A 132 -2.37 2.31 6.00
CA ILE A 132 -2.04 2.44 4.56
C ILE A 132 -0.74 3.22 4.29
N PRO A 133 -0.49 4.39 4.90
CA PRO A 133 0.78 5.10 4.75
C PRO A 133 2.00 4.26 5.12
N GLU A 134 1.90 3.44 6.18
CA GLU A 134 2.99 2.57 6.63
C GLU A 134 3.27 1.44 5.63
N ILE A 135 2.23 0.86 5.04
CA ILE A 135 2.37 -0.14 3.95
C ILE A 135 3.14 0.49 2.78
N ARG A 136 2.73 1.68 2.34
CA ARG A 136 3.39 2.39 1.22
C ARG A 136 4.83 2.76 1.54
N GLN A 137 5.11 3.19 2.77
CA GLN A 137 6.48 3.45 3.24
C GLN A 137 7.33 2.17 3.21
N THR A 138 6.73 1.02 3.48
CA THR A 138 7.42 -0.27 3.40
C THR A 138 7.81 -0.59 1.95
N ALA A 139 6.91 -0.40 0.98
CA ALA A 139 7.24 -0.57 -0.44
C ALA A 139 8.41 0.34 -0.85
N ALA A 140 8.36 1.62 -0.47
CA ALA A 140 9.45 2.57 -0.71
C ALA A 140 10.77 2.16 -0.03
N SER A 141 10.70 1.55 1.15
CA SER A 141 11.88 1.05 1.87
C SER A 141 12.50 -0.15 1.15
N ILE A 142 11.69 -1.05 0.60
CA ILE A 142 12.15 -2.17 -0.22
C ILE A 142 12.78 -1.66 -1.52
N ASP A 143 12.17 -0.69 -2.19
CA ASP A 143 12.75 -0.05 -3.38
C ASP A 143 14.09 0.63 -3.06
N ALA A 144 14.23 1.22 -1.87
CA ALA A 144 15.49 1.81 -1.43
C ALA A 144 16.59 0.75 -1.21
N LEU A 145 16.23 -0.48 -0.80
CA LEU A 145 17.19 -1.59 -0.72
C LEU A 145 17.73 -1.97 -2.09
N ALA A 146 16.89 -1.97 -3.13
CA ALA A 146 17.32 -2.30 -4.49
C ALA A 146 18.39 -1.33 -5.00
N ARG A 147 18.29 -0.04 -4.65
CA ARG A 147 19.30 0.99 -4.99
C ARG A 147 20.64 0.82 -4.28
N ARG A 148 20.70 -0.02 -3.24
CA ARG A 148 21.95 -0.30 -2.50
C ARG A 148 22.77 -1.42 -3.13
N LEU A 149 22.20 -2.15 -4.09
CA LEU A 149 22.94 -3.16 -4.86
C LEU A 149 24.04 -2.47 -5.65
N ARG A 150 25.29 -2.83 -5.37
CA ARG A 150 26.45 -2.27 -6.06
C ARG A 150 26.73 -3.03 -7.33
N GLU A 151 27.03 -2.33 -8.41
CA GLU A 151 27.53 -2.98 -9.62
C GLU A 151 29.03 -3.29 -9.50
N PRO A 152 29.52 -4.37 -10.15
CA PRO A 152 30.94 -4.75 -10.14
C PRO A 152 31.89 -3.61 -10.56
N ASN A 153 31.46 -2.76 -11.48
CA ASN A 153 32.26 -1.65 -12.00
C ASN A 153 32.37 -0.46 -11.03
N GLU A 154 31.39 -0.28 -10.15
CA GLU A 154 31.36 0.82 -9.17
C GLU A 154 32.20 0.50 -7.93
N ALA A 155 32.18 -0.75 -7.47
CA ALA A 155 32.92 -1.21 -6.30
C ALA A 155 34.46 -1.12 -6.50
N PHE A 156 34.95 -1.33 -7.72
CA PHE A 156 36.39 -1.28 -8.02
C PHE A 156 36.91 0.14 -8.31
N ASN A 157 36.07 1.04 -8.84
CA ASN A 157 36.48 2.43 -9.14
C ASN A 157 36.49 3.34 -7.89
N GLY A 158 35.85 2.93 -6.79
CA GLY A 158 35.87 3.66 -5.51
C GLY A 158 37.09 3.38 -4.62
N GLY A 159 38.03 2.53 -5.05
CA GLY A 159 39.16 2.04 -4.25
C GLY A 159 40.45 2.86 -4.31
N TRP A 160 40.47 4.03 -4.96
CA TRP A 160 41.64 4.91 -4.98
C TRP A 160 41.23 6.38 -4.81
N ARG A 161 40.89 6.75 -3.58
CA ARG A 161 41.05 8.11 -3.05
C ARG A 161 41.34 8.06 -1.56
#